data_AF-A0A969C9I0-F1
#
_entry.id   AF-A0A969C9I0-F1
#
_cell.length_a   1.000
_cell.length_b   1.000
_cell.length_c   1.000
_cell.angle_alpha   90.00
_cell.angle_beta   90.00
_cell.angle_gamma   90.00
#
_symmetry.space_group_name_H-M   'P 1'
#
loop_
_entity.id
_entity.type
_entity.pdbx_description
1 polymer ?
#
loop_
_entity_poly.entity_id
_entity_poly.type
_entity_poly.pdbx_seq_one_letter_code
_entity_poly.pdbx_strand_id
1 'polypeptide(L)'
;MNPEAEAPNSPDEQPMEATTQTQAPVVEVTMESGPLAMTTKAAPAAATELENLLKQASEYVSFVTDFFKSNQPAVVKVGLLVGAAIAAKLALAILGAINEIPLLAPTFELVGMGTSSWFLYRYLLRASTREELSRDFGNLKKEVLGKND
;
A
#
# COMPACT_ATOMS: atom_id res chain seq x y z
N MET A 1 -66.13 -47.72 7.55
CA MET A 1 -67.10 -47.64 6.44
C MET A 1 -67.48 -46.18 6.24
N ASN A 2 -67.20 -45.61 5.08
CA ASN A 2 -67.79 -44.36 4.63
C ASN A 2 -68.20 -44.57 3.16
N PRO A 3 -69.49 -44.66 2.84
CA PRO A 3 -69.96 -44.73 1.46
C PRO A 3 -70.45 -43.38 0.95
N GLU A 4 -70.35 -43.23 -0.37
CA GLU A 4 -71.21 -42.50 -1.31
C GLU A 4 -71.58 -41.01 -1.05
N ALA A 5 -71.74 -40.15 -2.05
CA ALA A 5 -71.39 -40.10 -3.47
C ALA A 5 -71.98 -38.78 -4.03
N GLU A 6 -71.25 -38.23 -4.99
CA GLU A 6 -71.64 -37.51 -6.22
C GLU A 6 -72.75 -36.43 -6.28
N ALA A 7 -72.36 -35.42 -7.09
CA ALA A 7 -72.97 -34.21 -7.66
C ALA A 7 -74.35 -34.44 -8.40
N PRO A 8 -75.03 -33.48 -9.09
CA PRO A 8 -74.57 -32.20 -9.71
C PRO A 8 -75.60 -31.03 -9.72
N ASN A 9 -75.36 -30.01 -10.57
CA ASN A 9 -76.21 -28.88 -11.04
C ASN A 9 -75.92 -27.45 -10.53
N SER A 10 -75.19 -26.69 -11.37
CA SER A 10 -75.50 -25.29 -11.75
C SER A 10 -76.69 -25.28 -12.75
N PRO A 11 -77.21 -24.16 -13.32
CA PRO A 11 -76.86 -22.71 -13.25
C PRO A 11 -78.08 -21.75 -13.11
N ASP A 12 -77.84 -20.45 -12.83
CA ASP A 12 -78.67 -19.26 -13.19
C ASP A 12 -77.93 -18.00 -12.65
N GLU A 13 -77.12 -17.28 -13.43
CA GLU A 13 -77.46 -16.06 -14.21
C GLU A 13 -78.33 -15.05 -13.43
N GLN A 14 -77.87 -13.87 -12.99
CA GLN A 14 -77.51 -12.63 -13.74
C GLN A 14 -77.01 -11.54 -12.75
N PRO A 15 -76.56 -10.32 -13.17
CA PRO A 15 -75.62 -9.97 -14.23
C PRO A 15 -74.51 -8.96 -13.78
N MET A 16 -73.56 -8.81 -14.70
CA MET A 16 -72.41 -7.91 -14.79
C MET A 16 -72.57 -6.47 -14.28
N GLU A 17 -71.54 -5.94 -13.58
CA GLU A 17 -70.94 -4.61 -13.85
C GLU A 17 -69.42 -4.59 -13.52
N ALA A 18 -68.62 -4.55 -14.58
CA ALA A 18 -67.40 -3.77 -14.83
C ALA A 18 -66.17 -3.75 -13.85
N THR A 19 -65.08 -4.35 -14.37
CA THR A 19 -63.67 -3.90 -14.38
C THR A 19 -62.65 -4.64 -13.49
N THR A 20 -61.92 -5.51 -14.18
CA THR A 20 -60.80 -6.38 -13.85
C THR A 20 -59.46 -5.64 -13.63
N GLN A 21 -58.60 -6.09 -12.70
CA GLN A 21 -57.26 -6.68 -12.94
C GLN A 21 -56.24 -6.53 -11.77
N THR A 22 -55.80 -7.71 -11.33
CA THR A 22 -54.60 -8.10 -10.56
C THR A 22 -53.32 -7.32 -10.88
N GLN A 23 -52.57 -6.92 -9.86
CA GLN A 23 -51.17 -6.51 -9.98
C GLN A 23 -50.28 -7.38 -9.06
N ALA A 24 -49.45 -8.21 -9.69
CA ALA A 24 -48.20 -8.74 -9.13
C ALA A 24 -47.06 -8.04 -9.89
N PRO A 25 -46.06 -7.42 -9.22
CA PRO A 25 -45.04 -6.64 -9.91
C PRO A 25 -44.02 -7.55 -10.59
N VAL A 26 -43.94 -7.48 -11.91
CA VAL A 26 -42.83 -7.98 -12.73
C VAL A 26 -41.78 -6.86 -12.79
N VAL A 27 -40.56 -7.14 -12.33
CA VAL A 27 -39.42 -6.23 -12.44
C VAL A 27 -38.86 -6.32 -13.86
N GLU A 28 -39.01 -5.24 -14.63
CA GLU A 28 -38.43 -5.08 -15.96
C GLU A 28 -37.05 -4.42 -15.82
N VAL A 29 -35.98 -5.17 -16.14
CA VAL A 29 -34.62 -4.62 -16.27
C VAL A 29 -34.46 -4.17 -17.71
N THR A 30 -34.68 -2.88 -17.96
CA THR A 30 -34.37 -2.25 -19.24
C THR A 30 -32.92 -1.79 -19.23
N MET A 31 -32.04 -2.54 -19.91
CA MET A 31 -30.73 -2.05 -20.33
C MET A 31 -30.89 -1.29 -21.65
N GLU A 32 -30.98 0.04 -21.60
CA GLU A 32 -30.80 0.87 -22.79
C GLU A 32 -29.35 1.35 -22.88
N SER A 33 -28.60 0.74 -23.79
CA SER A 33 -27.31 1.22 -24.28
C SER A 33 -27.53 2.15 -25.47
N GLY A 34 -27.19 3.44 -25.31
CA GLY A 34 -27.19 4.49 -26.33
C GLY A 34 -26.20 5.62 -25.99
N PRO A 35 -25.74 6.43 -26.96
CA PRO A 35 -24.33 6.57 -27.32
C PRO A 35 -23.51 7.57 -26.49
N LEU A 36 -22.20 7.33 -26.51
CA LEU A 36 -21.10 8.22 -26.12
C LEU A 36 -21.36 9.69 -26.52
N ALA A 37 -21.70 10.53 -25.56
CA ALA A 37 -21.58 11.97 -25.66
C ALA A 37 -20.75 12.47 -24.46
N MET A 38 -19.46 12.64 -24.69
CA MET A 38 -18.62 13.47 -23.83
C MET A 38 -19.11 14.92 -23.95
N THR A 39 -19.99 15.32 -23.04
CA THR A 39 -20.08 16.71 -22.61
C THR A 39 -20.28 16.74 -21.11
N THR A 40 -19.16 16.75 -20.39
CA THR A 40 -19.15 17.27 -19.02
C THR A 40 -19.47 18.75 -19.12
N LYS A 41 -20.76 19.09 -19.07
CA LYS A 41 -21.14 20.36 -18.45
C LYS A 41 -21.02 20.11 -16.95
N ALA A 42 -19.85 20.41 -16.41
CA ALA A 42 -19.57 20.28 -14.99
C ALA A 42 -20.71 20.97 -14.22
N ALA A 43 -21.51 20.18 -13.50
CA ALA A 43 -22.44 20.74 -12.52
C ALA A 43 -21.60 21.55 -11.52
N PRO A 44 -22.00 22.79 -11.18
CA PRO A 44 -21.21 23.64 -10.29
C PRO A 44 -20.90 22.94 -8.96
N ALA A 45 -21.81 22.08 -8.48
CA ALA A 45 -21.61 21.29 -7.28
C ALA A 45 -20.43 20.29 -7.37
N ALA A 46 -20.25 19.60 -8.50
CA ALA A 46 -19.14 18.65 -8.67
C ALA A 46 -17.78 19.35 -8.82
N ALA A 47 -17.78 20.54 -9.43
CA ALA A 47 -16.59 21.39 -9.48
C ALA A 47 -16.24 21.95 -8.09
N THR A 48 -17.24 22.38 -7.31
CA THR A 48 -17.05 22.89 -5.94
C THR A 48 -16.59 21.81 -4.96
N GLU A 49 -17.10 20.57 -5.07
CA GLU A 49 -16.64 19.43 -4.26
C GLU A 49 -15.16 19.12 -4.52
N LEU A 50 -14.74 19.11 -5.78
CA LEU A 50 -13.35 18.87 -6.14
C LEU A 50 -12.42 20.01 -5.67
N GLU A 51 -12.87 21.26 -5.74
CA GLU A 51 -12.16 22.40 -5.15
C GLU A 51 -12.02 22.28 -3.63
N ASN A 52 -13.06 21.82 -2.94
CA ASN A 52 -13.03 21.63 -1.50
C ASN A 52 -12.11 20.48 -1.08
N LEU A 53 -12.11 19.36 -1.82
CA LEU A 53 -11.16 18.26 -1.61
C LEU A 53 -9.72 18.67 -1.89
N LEU A 54 -9.49 19.48 -2.93
CA LEU A 54 -8.17 20.04 -3.24
C LEU A 54 -7.70 20.99 -2.15
N LYS A 55 -8.59 21.86 -1.62
CA LYS A 55 -8.28 22.74 -0.49
C LYS A 55 -7.94 21.94 0.76
N GLN A 56 -8.76 20.94 1.09
CA GLN A 56 -8.51 20.05 2.22
C GLN A 56 -7.20 19.26 2.06
N ALA A 57 -6.92 18.72 0.87
CA ALA A 57 -5.65 18.06 0.57
C ALA A 57 -4.47 19.03 0.69
N SER A 58 -4.63 20.27 0.22
CA SER A 58 -3.60 21.30 0.35
C SER A 58 -3.34 21.67 1.81
N GLU A 59 -4.38 21.70 2.65
CA GLU A 59 -4.28 22.00 4.08
C GLU A 59 -3.55 20.87 4.83
N TYR A 60 -3.84 19.61 4.51
CA TYR A 60 -3.10 18.47 5.05
C TYR A 60 -1.64 18.47 4.60
N VAL A 61 -1.36 18.76 3.32
CA VAL A 61 0.01 18.84 2.80
C VAL A 61 0.76 20.00 3.44
N SER A 62 0.13 21.17 3.63
CA SER A 62 0.75 22.29 4.34
C SER A 62 1.01 21.95 5.80
N PHE A 63 0.06 21.32 6.49
CA PHE A 63 0.23 20.90 7.88
C PHE A 63 1.39 19.92 8.05
N VAL A 64 1.50 18.91 7.18
CA VAL A 64 2.63 17.96 7.19
C VAL A 64 3.92 18.70 6.89
N THR A 65 3.94 19.56 5.88
CA THR A 65 5.14 20.33 5.52
C THR A 65 5.60 21.25 6.65
N ASP A 66 4.67 21.92 7.32
CA ASP A 66 4.93 22.84 8.43
C ASP A 66 5.34 22.07 9.70
N PHE A 67 4.76 20.90 9.95
CA PHE A 67 5.19 20.01 11.01
C PHE A 67 6.64 19.57 10.82
N PHE A 68 7.03 19.17 9.60
CA PHE A 68 8.41 18.80 9.28
C PHE A 68 9.38 19.98 9.42
N LYS A 69 8.98 21.19 9.04
CA LYS A 69 9.79 22.41 9.22
C LYS A 69 9.94 22.78 10.70
N SER A 70 8.84 22.79 11.45
CA SER A 70 8.80 23.18 12.86
C SER A 70 9.52 22.18 13.76
N ASN A 71 9.44 20.88 13.45
CA ASN A 71 9.99 19.79 14.25
C ASN A 71 11.19 19.10 13.61
N GLN A 72 11.89 19.79 12.69
CA GLN A 72 12.99 19.24 11.89
C GLN A 72 13.97 18.33 12.68
N PRO A 73 14.51 18.73 13.86
CA PRO A 73 15.45 17.87 14.58
C PRO A 73 14.79 16.62 15.19
N ALA A 74 13.52 16.69 15.58
CA ALA A 74 12.80 15.54 16.12
C ALA A 74 12.38 14.58 15.00
N VAL A 75 11.86 15.11 13.88
CA VAL A 75 11.45 14.32 12.72
C VAL A 75 12.63 13.58 12.10
N VAL A 76 13.81 14.21 12.01
CA VAL A 76 15.02 13.52 11.53
C VAL A 76 15.42 12.38 12.46
N LYS A 77 15.41 12.58 13.78
CA LYS A 77 15.80 11.53 14.74
C LYS A 77 14.81 10.36 14.75
N VAL A 78 13.52 10.66 14.79
CA VAL A 78 12.47 9.62 14.75
C VAL A 78 12.47 8.92 13.39
N GLY A 79 12.59 9.67 12.30
CA GLY A 79 12.72 9.14 10.95
C GLY A 79 13.93 8.24 10.79
N LEU A 80 15.07 8.60 11.40
CA LEU A 80 16.26 7.74 11.44
C LEU A 80 16.00 6.48 12.26
N LEU A 81 15.38 6.58 13.43
CA LEU A 81 15.07 5.41 14.27
C LEU A 81 14.13 4.43 13.55
N VAL A 82 13.05 4.95 12.96
CA VAL A 82 12.08 4.17 12.19
C VAL A 82 12.73 3.60 10.94
N GLY A 83 13.49 4.41 10.21
CA GLY A 83 14.25 3.99 9.03
C GLY A 83 15.25 2.88 9.36
N ALA A 84 15.97 3.00 10.48
CA ALA A 84 16.89 1.99 10.97
C ALA A 84 16.17 0.69 11.34
N ALA A 85 14.99 0.77 11.98
CA ALA A 85 14.18 -0.41 12.30
C ALA A 85 13.68 -1.12 11.03
N ILE A 86 13.22 -0.37 10.03
CA ILE A 86 12.79 -0.92 8.74
C ILE A 86 13.98 -1.54 8.00
N ALA A 87 15.11 -0.83 7.92
CA ALA A 87 16.33 -1.32 7.31
C ALA A 87 16.82 -2.61 7.99
N ALA A 88 16.78 -2.67 9.32
CA ALA A 88 17.10 -3.87 10.07
C ALA A 88 16.14 -5.02 9.75
N LYS A 89 14.82 -4.78 9.70
CA LYS A 89 13.87 -5.83 9.28
C LYS A 89 14.12 -6.31 7.85
N LEU A 90 14.44 -5.41 6.93
CA LEU A 90 14.76 -5.75 5.55
C LEU A 90 16.04 -6.59 5.48
N ALA A 91 17.09 -6.18 6.19
CA ALA A 91 18.33 -6.94 6.28
C ALA A 91 18.10 -8.34 6.85
N LEU A 92 17.29 -8.47 7.92
CA LEU A 92 16.92 -9.76 8.49
C LEU A 92 16.09 -10.61 7.51
N ALA A 93 15.18 -10.00 6.74
CA ALA A 93 14.40 -10.71 5.73
C ALA A 93 15.29 -11.24 4.59
N ILE A 94 16.22 -10.42 4.11
CA ILE A 94 17.21 -10.81 3.10
C ILE A 94 18.10 -11.94 3.65
N LEU A 95 18.58 -11.81 4.90
CA LEU A 95 19.40 -12.83 5.53
C LEU A 95 18.64 -14.16 5.68
N GLY A 96 17.35 -14.11 6.03
CA GLY A 96 16.47 -15.26 6.03
C GLY A 96 16.36 -15.93 4.66
N ALA A 97 16.07 -15.15 3.62
CA ALA A 97 15.96 -15.65 2.24
C ALA A 97 17.27 -16.24 1.71
N ILE A 98 18.42 -15.63 2.04
CA ILE A 98 19.74 -16.14 1.69
C ILE A 98 20.00 -17.50 2.35
N ASN A 99 19.61 -17.66 3.62
CA ASN A 99 19.82 -18.90 4.36
C ASN A 99 18.95 -20.06 3.85
N GLU A 100 17.85 -19.77 3.16
CA GLU A 100 17.03 -20.79 2.47
C GLU A 100 17.70 -21.30 1.19
N ILE A 101 18.70 -20.59 0.65
CA ILE A 101 19.46 -21.01 -0.53
C ILE A 101 20.73 -21.75 -0.06
N PRO A 102 20.82 -23.08 -0.26
CA PRO A 102 21.84 -23.93 0.38
C PRO A 102 23.29 -23.60 -0.01
N LEU A 103 23.52 -22.88 -1.12
CA LEU A 103 24.85 -22.48 -1.58
C LEU A 103 25.23 -21.05 -1.18
N LEU A 104 24.27 -20.15 -0.91
CA LEU A 104 24.60 -18.75 -0.63
C LEU A 104 25.14 -18.54 0.79
N ALA A 105 24.55 -19.20 1.79
CA ALA A 105 25.06 -19.12 3.16
C ALA A 105 26.56 -19.52 3.28
N PRO A 106 26.99 -20.71 2.81
CA PRO A 106 28.41 -21.09 2.90
C PRO A 106 29.33 -20.27 1.99
N THR A 107 28.84 -19.75 0.85
CA THR A 107 29.65 -18.88 -0.02
C THR A 107 29.86 -17.51 0.61
N PHE A 108 28.85 -16.91 1.26
CA PHE A 108 29.03 -15.68 2.03
C PHE A 108 29.97 -15.86 3.22
N GLU A 109 29.93 -17.01 3.90
CA GLU A 109 30.88 -17.34 4.95
C GLU A 109 32.32 -17.40 4.40
N LEU A 110 32.53 -18.08 3.27
CA LEU A 110 33.83 -18.16 2.62
C LEU A 110 34.33 -16.81 2.12
N VAL A 111 33.46 -16.00 1.52
CA VAL A 111 33.78 -14.63 1.08
C VAL A 111 34.15 -13.77 2.27
N GLY A 112 33.37 -13.83 3.35
CA GLY A 112 33.67 -13.10 4.60
C GLY A 112 35.03 -13.48 5.16
N MET A 113 35.28 -14.78 5.34
CA MET A 113 36.58 -15.30 5.78
C MET A 113 37.72 -14.90 4.85
N GLY A 114 37.53 -15.01 3.54
CA GLY A 114 38.54 -14.68 2.53
C GLY A 114 38.89 -13.20 2.53
N THR A 115 37.88 -12.33 2.48
CA THR A 115 38.06 -10.88 2.52
C THR A 115 38.65 -10.44 3.85
N SER A 116 38.17 -10.95 4.99
CA SER A 116 38.73 -10.64 6.30
C SER A 116 40.19 -11.10 6.41
N SER A 117 40.51 -12.34 6.02
CA SER A 117 41.88 -12.87 6.08
C SER A 117 42.84 -12.09 5.19
N TRP A 118 42.43 -11.78 3.95
CA TRP A 118 43.22 -10.95 3.03
C TRP A 118 43.41 -9.54 3.55
N PHE A 119 42.36 -8.91 4.09
CA PHE A 119 42.42 -7.57 4.66
C PHE A 119 43.34 -7.50 5.87
N LEU A 120 43.22 -8.44 6.80
CA LEU A 120 44.10 -8.53 7.98
C LEU A 120 45.56 -8.65 7.55
N TYR A 121 45.87 -9.59 6.65
CA TYR A 121 47.23 -9.77 6.16
C TYR A 121 47.77 -8.53 5.42
N ARG A 122 46.95 -7.93 4.55
CA ARG A 122 47.38 -6.83 3.68
C ARG A 122 47.47 -5.48 4.39
N TYR A 123 46.62 -5.21 5.37
CA TYR A 123 46.50 -3.87 5.99
C TYR A 123 46.86 -3.83 7.47
N LEU A 124 46.72 -4.93 8.23
CA LEU A 124 47.08 -4.94 9.65
C LEU A 124 48.53 -5.41 9.89
N LEU A 125 48.99 -6.46 9.20
CA LEU A 125 50.32 -7.04 9.45
C LEU A 125 51.46 -6.26 8.80
N ARG A 126 51.16 -5.50 7.75
CA ARG A 126 52.17 -4.78 6.96
C ARG A 126 52.24 -3.32 7.40
N ALA A 127 53.40 -2.89 7.90
CA ALA A 127 53.57 -1.57 8.52
C ALA A 127 53.21 -0.41 7.58
N SER A 128 53.65 -0.46 6.32
CA SER A 128 53.38 0.58 5.33
C SER A 128 51.90 0.79 5.03
N THR A 129 51.09 -0.26 5.15
CA THR A 129 49.66 -0.25 4.78
C THR A 129 48.76 0.01 5.98
N ARG A 130 49.26 -0.19 7.21
CA ARG A 130 48.63 0.29 8.44
C ARG A 130 48.58 1.81 8.50
N GLU A 131 49.65 2.49 8.09
CA GLU A 131 49.69 3.97 8.07
C GLU A 131 48.71 4.54 7.03
N GLU A 132 48.69 3.94 5.83
CA GLU A 132 47.73 4.26 4.78
C GLU A 132 46.29 4.08 5.27
N LEU A 133 45.96 2.91 5.86
CA LEU A 133 44.62 2.64 6.39
C LEU A 133 44.21 3.64 7.49
N SER A 134 45.13 3.99 8.40
CA SER A 134 44.85 4.93 9.48
C SER A 134 44.56 6.34 8.95
N ARG A 135 45.31 6.77 7.94
CA ARG A 135 45.10 8.05 7.26
C ARG A 135 43.76 8.07 6.52
N ASP A 136 43.47 7.03 5.76
CA ASP A 136 42.25 6.94 4.96
C ASP A 136 41.01 6.82 5.84
N PHE A 137 41.09 6.03 6.92
CA PHE A 137 40.04 5.97 7.94
C PHE A 137 39.81 7.32 8.61
N GLY A 138 40.89 8.06 8.92
CA GLY A 138 40.81 9.42 9.45
C GLY A 138 40.13 10.39 8.49
N ASN A 139 40.39 10.28 7.20
CA ASN A 139 39.76 11.09 6.15
C ASN A 139 38.28 10.75 6.00
N LEU A 140 37.95 9.45 5.92
CA LEU A 140 36.57 8.98 5.84
C LEU A 140 35.75 9.42 7.06
N LYS A 141 36.33 9.32 8.26
CA LYS A 141 35.68 9.80 9.49
C LYS A 141 35.35 11.30 9.40
N LYS A 142 36.28 12.12 8.90
CA LYS A 142 36.05 13.56 8.73
C LYS A 142 34.98 13.86 7.68
N GLU A 143 34.93 13.07 6.61
CA GLU A 143 33.93 13.22 5.56
C GLU A 143 32.53 12.84 6.04
N VAL A 144 32.40 11.73 6.77
CA VAL A 144 31.10 11.22 7.23
C VAL A 144 30.57 11.96 8.46
N LEU A 145 31.42 12.28 9.44
CA LEU A 145 30.99 12.97 10.67
C LEU A 145 31.01 14.49 10.55
N GLY A 146 31.56 15.04 9.46
CA GLY A 146 31.81 16.45 9.32
C GLY A 146 32.96 16.94 10.22
N LYS A 147 33.59 18.02 9.78
CA LYS A 147 34.66 18.69 10.52
C LYS A 147 34.02 19.48 11.67
N ASN A 148 33.96 18.90 12.86
CA ASN A 148 33.63 19.65 14.07
C ASN A 148 34.89 20.44 14.45
N ASP A 149 35.05 21.62 13.84
CA ASP A 149 35.96 22.66 14.32
C ASP A 149 35.44 23.23 15.65
#